data_AF-A0A7J7VBB5-F1
#
_entry.id   AF-A0A7J7VBB5-F1
#
_cell.length_a   1.000
_cell.length_b   1.000
_cell.length_c   1.000
_cell.angle_alpha   90.00
_cell.angle_beta   90.00
_cell.angle_gamma   90.00
#
_symmetry.space_group_name_H-M   'P 1'
#
loop_
_entity.id
_entity.type
_entity.pdbx_description
1 polymer ?
#
loop_
_entity_poly.entity_id
_entity_poly.type
_entity_poly.pdbx_seq_one_letter_code
_entity_poly.pdbx_strand_id
1 'polypeptide(L)'
;MADSGEGIGNVPEHERILQEIESTDTACVGPTLRSVYDDQPNAHKKFMEKLDTCIRNHDKEIEKMCNFHHQGFVDAITELLKVRTDAEKLKVQVTDTNRRFQDAGKEVVVQTEDIIRCRIQQRNITTVIEKLQLCLPVLEMYTKLKEQMSAKR
;
A
#
# COMPACT_ATOMS: atom_id res chain seq x y z
N MET A 1 -63.22 -46.48 15.51
CA MET A 1 -63.30 -45.02 15.70
C MET A 1 -62.82 -44.71 17.11
N ALA A 2 -62.16 -43.55 17.27
CA ALA A 2 -61.51 -42.99 18.46
C ALA A 2 -60.15 -43.63 18.80
N ASP A 3 -59.05 -43.23 18.16
CA ASP A 3 -58.28 -41.97 18.27
C ASP A 3 -57.05 -42.18 19.17
N SER A 4 -55.94 -42.57 18.53
CA SER A 4 -54.63 -42.73 19.13
C SER A 4 -53.93 -41.38 19.05
N GLY A 5 -53.91 -40.67 20.18
CA GLY A 5 -53.29 -39.36 20.30
C GLY A 5 -51.82 -39.38 19.90
N GLU A 6 -51.51 -38.63 18.84
CA GLU A 6 -50.18 -38.27 18.41
C GLU A 6 -49.45 -37.50 19.53
N GLY A 7 -48.37 -38.09 20.04
CA GLY A 7 -47.47 -37.46 21.00
C GLY A 7 -46.67 -36.35 20.32
N ILE A 8 -47.08 -35.12 20.61
CA ILE A 8 -46.44 -33.84 20.29
C ILE A 8 -44.92 -33.94 20.49
N GLY A 9 -44.17 -33.50 19.47
CA GLY A 9 -42.71 -33.54 19.38
C GLY A 9 -42.02 -33.01 20.63
N ASN A 10 -41.42 -33.93 21.39
CA ASN A 10 -40.51 -33.61 22.47
C ASN A 10 -39.10 -33.74 21.91
N VAL A 11 -38.36 -32.63 21.83
CA VAL A 11 -36.92 -32.65 21.55
C VAL A 11 -36.30 -33.58 22.60
N PRO A 12 -35.68 -34.69 22.19
CA PRO A 12 -35.31 -35.70 23.15
C PRO A 12 -34.24 -35.15 24.10
N GLU A 13 -34.47 -35.27 25.40
CA GLU A 13 -33.78 -34.61 26.52
C GLU A 13 -32.27 -34.35 26.37
N HIS A 14 -31.53 -35.29 25.81
CA HIS A 14 -30.11 -35.14 25.52
C HIS A 14 -29.77 -33.97 24.57
N GLU A 15 -30.66 -33.62 23.65
CA GLU A 15 -30.47 -32.53 22.69
C GLU A 15 -30.68 -31.17 23.36
N ARG A 16 -31.60 -31.11 24.33
CA ARG A 16 -31.76 -29.96 25.22
C ARG A 16 -30.52 -29.77 26.11
N ILE A 17 -29.98 -30.84 26.67
CA ILE A 17 -28.75 -30.82 27.49
C ILE A 17 -27.53 -30.39 26.66
N LEU A 18 -27.41 -30.85 25.42
CA LEU A 18 -26.36 -30.41 24.50
C LEU A 18 -26.48 -28.92 24.15
N GLN A 19 -27.68 -28.42 23.85
CA GLN A 19 -27.92 -27.00 23.61
C GLN A 19 -27.58 -26.14 24.83
N GLU A 20 -27.89 -26.61 26.04
CA GLU A 20 -27.53 -25.90 27.28
C GLU A 20 -26.01 -25.81 27.46
N ILE A 21 -25.28 -26.88 27.17
CA ILE A 21 -23.81 -26.92 27.17
C ILE A 21 -23.22 -25.99 26.10
N GLU A 22 -23.81 -25.94 24.89
CA GLU A 22 -23.37 -25.07 23.79
C GLU A 22 -23.66 -23.57 24.06
N SER A 23 -24.71 -23.26 24.83
CA SER A 23 -25.19 -21.89 25.05
C SER A 23 -24.35 -21.01 25.99
N THR A 24 -23.23 -21.53 26.50
CA THR A 24 -22.21 -20.76 27.25
C THR A 24 -22.71 -20.15 28.57
N ASP A 25 -23.10 -20.99 29.53
CA ASP A 25 -23.00 -20.66 30.96
C ASP A 25 -22.40 -21.83 31.73
N THR A 26 -21.12 -21.70 32.10
CA THR A 26 -20.37 -22.76 32.80
C THR A 26 -20.95 -23.03 34.20
N ALA A 27 -21.73 -22.11 34.76
CA ALA A 27 -22.37 -22.27 36.07
C ALA A 27 -23.49 -23.34 36.06
N CYS A 28 -24.12 -23.58 34.90
CA CYS A 28 -25.22 -24.53 34.76
C CYS A 28 -24.75 -25.95 34.41
N VAL A 29 -23.49 -26.13 34.01
CA VAL A 29 -22.93 -27.43 33.59
C VAL A 29 -23.02 -28.49 34.70
N GLY A 30 -22.81 -28.12 35.96
CA GLY A 30 -22.88 -29.07 37.08
C GLY A 30 -24.28 -29.70 37.27
N PRO A 31 -25.35 -28.90 37.43
CA PRO A 31 -26.73 -29.38 37.45
C PRO A 31 -27.14 -30.13 36.17
N THR A 32 -26.78 -29.63 34.99
CA THR A 32 -27.09 -30.22 33.68
C THR A 32 -26.41 -31.58 33.47
N LEU A 33 -25.22 -31.79 34.03
CA LEU A 33 -24.56 -33.10 34.01
C LEU A 33 -25.16 -34.06 35.02
N ARG A 34 -25.73 -33.59 36.13
CA ARG A 34 -26.36 -34.46 37.13
C ARG A 34 -27.62 -35.13 36.57
N SER A 35 -28.46 -34.41 35.82
CA SER A 35 -29.65 -34.99 35.17
C SER A 35 -29.30 -36.14 34.22
N VAL A 36 -28.18 -36.06 33.50
CA VAL A 36 -27.69 -37.14 32.62
C VAL A 36 -27.52 -38.50 33.35
N TYR A 37 -27.22 -38.48 34.65
CA TYR A 37 -27.03 -39.68 35.46
C TYR A 37 -28.26 -40.10 36.27
N ASP A 38 -29.21 -39.19 36.52
CA ASP A 38 -30.34 -39.40 37.43
C ASP A 38 -31.53 -40.13 36.76
N ASP A 39 -31.68 -40.03 35.44
CA ASP A 39 -32.96 -40.39 34.80
C ASP A 39 -33.17 -41.88 34.50
N GLN A 40 -32.15 -42.67 34.09
CA GLN A 40 -32.24 -44.13 33.84
C GLN A 40 -30.89 -44.88 33.84
N PRO A 41 -30.85 -46.20 34.13
CA PRO A 41 -29.65 -47.02 33.90
C PRO A 41 -29.23 -46.96 32.42
N ASN A 42 -27.98 -46.56 32.16
CA ASN A 42 -27.37 -46.29 30.84
C ASN A 42 -27.71 -44.96 30.15
N ALA A 43 -28.43 -44.03 30.79
CA ALA A 43 -28.70 -42.69 30.21
C ALA A 43 -27.41 -41.91 29.88
N HIS A 44 -26.43 -41.93 30.79
CA HIS A 44 -25.11 -41.34 30.57
C HIS A 44 -24.39 -41.89 29.34
N LYS A 45 -24.47 -43.20 29.08
CA LYS A 45 -23.82 -43.82 27.92
C LYS A 45 -24.43 -43.30 26.61
N LYS A 46 -25.76 -43.20 26.55
CA LYS A 46 -26.48 -42.67 25.39
C LYS A 46 -26.21 -41.17 25.18
N PHE A 47 -26.04 -40.42 26.26
CA PHE A 47 -25.63 -39.02 26.20
C PHE A 47 -24.20 -38.88 25.64
N MET A 48 -23.23 -39.67 26.15
CA MET A 48 -21.85 -39.66 25.66
C MET A 48 -21.78 -40.01 24.15
N GLU A 49 -22.54 -41.00 23.69
CA GLU A 49 -22.62 -41.35 22.26
C GLU A 49 -23.12 -40.18 21.38
N LYS A 50 -24.03 -39.36 21.92
CA LYS A 50 -24.55 -38.18 21.23
C LYS A 50 -23.61 -36.98 21.33
N LEU A 51 -22.95 -36.79 22.45
CA LEU A 51 -21.89 -35.80 22.61
C LEU A 51 -20.74 -36.07 21.63
N ASP A 52 -20.30 -37.33 21.52
CA ASP A 52 -19.30 -37.75 20.54
C ASP A 52 -19.74 -37.49 19.10
N THR A 53 -21.04 -37.65 18.81
CA THR A 53 -21.59 -37.35 17.49
C THR A 53 -21.63 -35.84 17.23
N CYS A 54 -22.00 -35.04 18.22
CA CYS A 54 -21.96 -33.58 18.18
C CYS A 54 -20.53 -33.06 17.94
N ILE A 55 -19.54 -33.55 18.69
CA ILE A 55 -18.12 -33.21 18.50
C ILE A 55 -17.67 -33.52 17.08
N ARG A 56 -17.94 -34.72 16.58
CA ARG A 56 -17.59 -35.10 15.19
C ARG A 56 -18.29 -34.25 14.14
N ASN A 57 -19.51 -33.79 14.40
CA ASN A 57 -20.23 -32.90 13.49
C ASN A 57 -19.61 -31.50 13.50
N HIS A 58 -19.26 -30.96 14.66
CA HIS A 58 -18.54 -29.69 14.77
C HIS A 58 -17.18 -29.74 14.09
N ASP A 59 -16.39 -30.81 14.30
CA ASP A 59 -15.10 -31.00 13.63
C ASP A 59 -15.25 -30.98 12.10
N LYS A 60 -16.30 -31.62 11.57
CA LYS A 60 -16.60 -31.61 10.13
C LYS A 60 -17.00 -30.23 9.61
N GLU A 61 -17.80 -29.47 10.36
CA GLU A 61 -18.18 -28.12 9.93
C GLU A 61 -16.98 -27.16 10.02
N ILE A 62 -16.11 -27.30 11.02
CA ILE A 62 -14.83 -26.58 11.11
C ILE A 62 -13.97 -26.89 9.89
N GLU A 63 -13.77 -28.18 9.58
CA GLU A 63 -12.97 -28.61 8.42
C GLU A 63 -13.54 -28.04 7.12
N LYS A 64 -14.86 -28.11 6.94
CA LYS A 64 -15.56 -27.55 5.77
C LYS A 64 -15.38 -26.05 5.65
N MET A 65 -15.48 -25.29 6.75
CA MET A 65 -15.26 -23.84 6.75
C MET A 65 -13.80 -23.50 6.43
N CYS A 66 -12.85 -24.22 7.02
CA CYS A 66 -11.43 -24.07 6.72
C CYS A 66 -11.15 -24.35 5.23
N ASN A 67 -11.67 -25.45 4.70
CA ASN A 67 -11.48 -25.83 3.30
C ASN A 67 -12.13 -24.81 2.34
N PHE A 68 -13.32 -24.29 2.67
CA PHE A 68 -14.00 -23.29 1.87
C PHE A 68 -13.20 -21.98 1.75
N HIS A 69 -12.56 -21.54 2.84
CA HIS A 69 -11.80 -20.29 2.87
C HIS A 69 -10.32 -20.43 2.56
N HIS A 70 -9.77 -21.64 2.55
CA HIS A 70 -8.33 -21.86 2.39
C HIS A 70 -7.79 -21.26 1.10
N GLN A 71 -8.47 -21.50 -0.02
CA GLN A 71 -8.03 -20.96 -1.31
C GLN A 71 -8.05 -19.43 -1.33
N GLY A 72 -9.12 -18.80 -0.82
CA GLY A 72 -9.20 -17.34 -0.75
C GLY A 72 -8.11 -16.71 0.13
N PHE A 73 -7.72 -17.39 1.22
CA PHE A 73 -6.58 -16.98 2.03
C PHE A 73 -5.24 -17.07 1.28
N VAL A 74 -5.00 -18.18 0.58
CA VAL A 74 -3.79 -18.37 -0.25
C VAL A 74 -3.71 -17.32 -1.36
N ASP A 75 -4.83 -17.05 -2.02
CA ASP A 75 -4.91 -16.06 -3.09
C ASP A 75 -4.63 -14.65 -2.54
N ALA A 76 -5.21 -14.28 -1.39
CA ALA A 76 -4.97 -12.99 -0.75
C ALA A 76 -3.49 -12.80 -0.37
N ILE A 77 -2.84 -13.82 0.20
CA ILE A 77 -1.40 -13.77 0.49
C ILE A 77 -0.60 -13.60 -0.80
N THR A 78 -0.95 -14.36 -1.85
CA THR A 78 -0.24 -14.30 -3.13
C THR A 78 -0.34 -12.90 -3.75
N GLU A 79 -1.53 -12.29 -3.74
CA GLU A 79 -1.72 -10.91 -4.21
C GLU A 79 -0.95 -9.90 -3.37
N LEU A 80 -0.94 -10.03 -2.04
CA LEU A 80 -0.13 -9.17 -1.16
C LEU A 80 1.37 -9.28 -1.45
N LEU A 81 1.88 -10.48 -1.75
CA LEU A 81 3.28 -10.69 -2.13
C LEU A 81 3.61 -10.04 -3.48
N LYS A 82 2.69 -10.07 -4.44
CA LYS A 82 2.83 -9.35 -5.73
C LYS A 82 2.88 -7.85 -5.50
N VAL A 83 1.92 -7.29 -4.77
CA VAL A 83 1.85 -5.86 -4.43
C VAL A 83 3.14 -5.40 -3.75
N ARG A 84 3.68 -6.18 -2.81
CA ARG A 84 4.96 -5.88 -2.15
C ARG A 84 6.11 -5.80 -3.15
N THR A 85 6.16 -6.73 -4.10
CA THR A 85 7.21 -6.78 -5.13
C THR A 85 7.12 -5.58 -6.05
N ASP A 86 5.90 -5.23 -6.49
CA ASP A 86 5.65 -4.07 -7.35
C ASP A 86 5.97 -2.75 -6.63
N ALA A 87 5.65 -2.63 -5.34
CA ALA A 87 5.99 -1.47 -4.53
C ALA A 87 7.50 -1.26 -4.39
N GLU A 88 8.28 -2.33 -4.18
CA GLU A 88 9.74 -2.23 -4.10
C GLU A 88 10.33 -1.84 -5.47
N LYS A 89 9.82 -2.40 -6.57
CA LYS A 89 10.22 -2.02 -7.93
C LYS A 89 9.92 -0.55 -8.20
N LEU A 90 8.73 -0.07 -7.86
CA LEU A 90 8.33 1.32 -8.04
C LEU A 90 9.25 2.26 -7.24
N LYS A 91 9.55 1.92 -5.98
CA LYS A 91 10.48 2.67 -5.14
C LYS A 91 11.87 2.78 -5.77
N VAL A 92 12.41 1.68 -6.31
CA VAL A 92 13.71 1.71 -7.02
C VAL A 92 13.64 2.63 -8.25
N GLN A 93 12.58 2.53 -9.05
CA GLN A 93 12.41 3.38 -10.24
C GLN A 93 12.28 4.87 -9.90
N VAL A 94 11.49 5.21 -8.88
CA VAL A 94 11.32 6.59 -8.41
C VAL A 94 12.64 7.16 -7.90
N THR A 95 13.37 6.41 -7.09
CA THR A 95 14.65 6.87 -6.53
C THR A 95 15.72 7.05 -7.60
N ASP A 96 15.82 6.13 -8.56
CA ASP A 96 16.73 6.24 -9.71
C ASP A 96 16.35 7.41 -10.62
N THR A 97 15.06 7.59 -10.91
CA THR A 97 14.57 8.71 -11.73
C THR A 97 14.87 10.06 -11.06
N ASN A 98 14.59 10.18 -9.76
CA ASN A 98 14.92 11.38 -8.99
C ASN A 98 16.43 11.66 -9.01
N ARG A 99 17.27 10.63 -8.85
CA ARG A 99 18.74 10.80 -8.93
C ARG A 99 19.16 11.36 -10.29
N ARG A 100 18.73 10.71 -11.39
CA ARG A 100 19.05 11.14 -12.75
C ARG A 100 18.57 12.56 -13.04
N PHE A 101 17.37 12.91 -12.57
CA PHE A 101 16.81 14.24 -12.70
C PHE A 101 17.65 15.29 -11.96
N GLN A 102 18.06 15.01 -10.73
CA GLN A 102 18.92 15.92 -9.97
C GLN A 102 20.29 16.10 -10.62
N ASP A 103 20.88 15.03 -11.16
CA ASP A 103 22.17 15.10 -11.82
C ASP A 103 22.10 15.89 -13.13
N ALA A 104 21.06 15.68 -13.95
CA ALA A 104 20.79 16.51 -15.12
C ALA A 104 20.52 17.98 -14.73
N GLY A 105 19.79 18.21 -13.64
CA GLY A 105 19.51 19.54 -13.12
C GLY A 105 20.79 20.30 -12.73
N LYS A 106 21.76 19.62 -12.11
CA LYS A 106 23.07 20.24 -11.79
C LYS A 106 23.82 20.66 -13.05
N GLU A 107 23.81 19.83 -14.10
CA GLU A 107 24.47 20.16 -15.37
C GLU A 107 23.84 21.41 -16.00
N VAL A 108 22.50 21.49 -16.02
CA VAL A 108 21.77 22.66 -16.54
C VAL A 108 22.11 23.92 -15.75
N VAL A 109 22.24 23.84 -14.42
CA VAL A 109 22.65 24.98 -13.58
C VAL A 109 24.03 25.47 -13.99
N VAL A 110 25.02 24.57 -14.12
CA VAL A 110 26.39 24.93 -14.53
C VAL A 110 26.39 25.61 -15.90
N GLN A 111 25.70 25.04 -16.88
CA GLN A 111 25.61 25.64 -18.22
C GLN A 111 24.92 27.01 -18.20
N THR A 112 23.92 27.19 -17.33
CA THR A 112 23.23 28.47 -17.16
C THR A 112 24.16 29.53 -16.58
N GLU A 113 24.98 29.19 -15.60
CA GLU A 113 26.00 30.08 -15.03
C GLU A 113 27.03 30.50 -16.09
N ASP A 114 27.47 29.57 -16.95
CA ASP A 114 28.36 29.87 -18.08
C ASP A 114 27.73 30.85 -19.06
N ILE A 115 26.46 30.63 -19.42
CA ILE A 115 25.72 31.53 -20.32
C ILE A 115 25.59 32.93 -19.71
N ILE A 116 25.31 33.03 -18.40
CA ILE A 116 25.23 34.32 -17.70
C ILE A 116 26.58 35.04 -17.78
N ARG A 117 27.70 34.36 -17.51
CA ARG A 117 29.05 34.94 -17.62
C ARG A 117 29.35 35.43 -19.04
N CYS A 118 29.04 34.62 -20.06
CA CYS A 118 29.20 34.99 -21.46
C CYS A 118 28.37 36.22 -21.84
N ARG A 119 27.12 36.32 -21.36
CA ARG A 119 26.26 37.51 -21.62
C ARG A 119 26.82 38.78 -21.00
N ILE A 120 27.42 38.71 -19.81
CA ILE A 120 28.08 39.87 -19.19
C ILE A 120 29.26 40.31 -20.05
N GLN A 121 30.10 39.38 -20.50
CA GLN A 121 31.22 39.69 -21.39
C GLN A 121 30.74 40.29 -22.72
N GLN A 122 29.71 39.70 -23.33
CA GLN A 122 29.11 40.21 -24.56
C GLN A 122 28.63 41.65 -24.39
N ARG A 123 27.94 41.96 -23.27
CA ARG A 123 27.51 43.33 -22.97
C ARG A 123 28.69 44.30 -22.88
N ASN A 124 29.76 43.91 -22.19
CA ASN A 124 30.97 44.73 -22.09
C ASN A 124 31.59 44.98 -23.47
N ILE A 125 31.67 43.96 -24.32
CA ILE A 125 32.17 44.06 -25.69
C ILE A 125 31.31 45.03 -26.51
N THR A 126 29.98 44.90 -26.46
CA THR A 126 29.06 45.82 -27.15
C THR A 126 29.30 47.26 -26.69
N THR A 127 29.40 47.51 -25.39
CA THR A 127 29.69 48.85 -24.86
C THR A 127 31.03 49.39 -25.37
N VAL A 128 32.09 48.58 -25.41
CA VAL A 128 33.39 49.00 -25.95
C VAL A 128 33.29 49.36 -27.43
N ILE A 129 32.58 48.55 -28.22
CA ILE A 129 32.34 48.83 -29.64
C ILE A 129 31.64 50.17 -29.80
N GLU A 130 30.56 50.43 -29.06
CA GLU A 130 29.84 51.69 -29.08
C GLU A 130 30.76 52.88 -28.73
N LYS A 131 31.65 52.73 -27.74
CA LYS A 131 32.62 53.79 -27.39
C LYS A 131 33.67 54.00 -28.47
N LEU A 132 34.22 52.94 -29.07
CA LEU A 132 35.19 53.05 -30.16
C LEU A 132 34.57 53.70 -31.41
N GLN A 133 33.30 53.42 -31.69
CA GLN A 133 32.56 54.07 -32.76
C GLN A 133 32.45 55.59 -32.56
N LEU A 134 32.32 56.07 -31.32
CA LEU A 134 32.35 57.51 -31.01
C LEU A 134 33.74 58.13 -31.21
N CYS A 135 34.81 57.36 -31.02
CA CYS A 135 36.18 57.83 -31.21
C CYS A 135 36.58 57.93 -32.69
N LEU A 136 35.99 57.13 -33.58
CA LEU A 136 36.36 57.08 -35.00
C LEU A 136 36.33 58.46 -35.69
N PRO A 137 35.24 59.25 -35.60
CA PRO A 137 35.18 60.56 -36.26
C PRO A 137 36.19 61.56 -35.71
N VAL A 138 36.51 61.47 -34.41
CA VAL A 138 37.52 62.31 -33.77
C VAL A 138 38.90 62.01 -34.34
N LEU A 139 39.25 60.72 -34.48
CA LEU A 139 40.51 60.28 -35.07
C LEU A 139 40.63 60.65 -36.55
N GLU A 140 39.54 60.51 -37.31
CA GLU A 140 39.48 60.96 -38.71
C GLU A 140 39.70 62.46 -38.83
N MET A 141 39.02 63.27 -38.00
CA MET A 141 39.17 64.72 -38.02
C MET A 141 40.58 65.15 -37.60
N TYR A 142 41.14 64.49 -36.58
CA TYR A 142 42.53 64.73 -36.15
C TYR A 142 43.53 64.43 -37.27
N THR A 143 43.34 63.34 -38.00
CA THR A 143 44.21 62.97 -39.14
C THR A 143 44.13 64.03 -40.24
N LYS A 144 42.93 64.47 -40.63
CA LYS A 144 42.71 65.56 -41.60
C LYS A 144 43.40 66.86 -41.17
N LEU A 145 43.26 67.24 -39.90
CA LEU A 145 43.92 68.44 -39.36
C LEU A 145 45.45 68.34 -39.47
N LYS A 146 46.01 67.19 -39.10
CA LYS A 146 47.46 66.96 -39.15
C LYS A 146 48.01 67.06 -40.58
N GLU A 147 47.30 66.49 -41.54
CA GLU A 147 47.64 66.61 -42.98
C GLU A 147 47.63 68.06 -43.44
N GLN A 148 46.58 68.82 -43.13
CA GLN A 148 46.46 70.24 -43.48
C GLN A 148 47.59 71.09 -42.88
N MET A 149 47.99 70.81 -41.64
CA MET A 149 49.11 71.50 -41.00
C MET A 149 50.44 71.19 -41.68
N SER A 150 50.64 69.95 -42.14
CA SER A 150 51.86 69.54 -42.84
C SER A 150 51.97 70.13 -44.26
N ALA A 151 50.85 70.29 -44.95
CA ALA A 151 50.79 70.82 -46.32
C ALA A 151 50.93 72.36 -46.40
N LYS A 152 50.80 73.07 -45.27
CA LYS A 152 50.94 74.53 -45.17
C LYS A 152 52.39 75.01 -44.90
N ARG A 153 53.37 74.12 -44.98
CA ARG A 153 54.80 74.47 -44.88
C ARG A 153 55.41 74.81 -46.24
#